data_AF-C5S178-F1
#
_entry.id   AF-C5S178-F1
#
_cell.length_a   1.000
_cell.length_b   1.000
_cell.length_c   1.000
_cell.angle_alpha   90.00
_cell.angle_beta   90.00
_cell.angle_gamma   90.00
#
_symmetry.space_group_name_H-M   'P 1'
#
loop_
_entity.id
_entity.type
_entity.pdbx_description
1 polymer ?
#
loop_
_entity_poly.entity_id
_entity_poly.type
_entity_poly.pdbx_seq_one_letter_code
_entity_poly.pdbx_strand_id
1 'polypeptide(L)'
;MAGWVYIISNKAMPDILKIGYTERTPYIRAYELYNTGCPYPYKVDYAIYVDRPYEVEQKAHELQRANNVGKEWFSCSFEEAVSTINKAINLLGAKIEPDKKPEAPTPDDIRGIIANNPDAAVIIEQPKINVDAEIDRIKSEYQNKRKELERKELEAADSFKMILSWFFLQIIGVYILYLLFGDKLIIREGILSTTIFLIIGGFILVYPIMFIILFITMICPFLENWYDRLLCLLNKICRYKSILKYRSNMSLLYSEEKFQLEKLNKAK
;
A
#
# COMPACT_ATOMS: atom_id res chain seq x y z
N MET A 1 -17.33 -41.47 -15.53
CA MET A 1 -17.49 -40.24 -16.32
C MET A 1 -16.47 -39.25 -15.79
N ALA A 2 -15.67 -38.62 -16.66
CA ALA A 2 -14.62 -37.70 -16.24
C ALA A 2 -15.18 -36.29 -15.97
N GLY A 3 -14.55 -35.54 -15.06
CA GLY A 3 -14.99 -34.21 -14.68
C GLY A 3 -14.03 -33.53 -13.71
N TRP A 4 -14.45 -32.43 -13.12
CA TRP A 4 -13.65 -31.60 -12.23
C TRP A 4 -13.96 -31.88 -10.77
N VAL A 5 -12.91 -31.91 -9.95
CA VAL A 5 -13.00 -31.72 -8.50
C VAL A 5 -12.39 -30.35 -8.18
N TYR A 6 -13.10 -29.51 -7.44
CA TYR A 6 -12.73 -28.11 -7.24
C TYR A 6 -12.84 -27.66 -5.78
N ILE A 7 -12.18 -26.54 -5.49
CA ILE A 7 -12.31 -25.80 -4.25
C ILE A 7 -12.90 -24.42 -4.57
N ILE A 8 -13.98 -24.08 -3.88
CA ILE A 8 -14.60 -22.75 -3.92
C ILE A 8 -14.46 -22.06 -2.57
N SER A 9 -14.08 -20.78 -2.60
CA SER A 9 -14.13 -19.89 -1.43
C SER A 9 -15.09 -18.73 -1.62
N ASN A 10 -15.39 -18.04 -0.53
CA ASN A 10 -16.15 -16.80 -0.54
C ASN A 10 -15.53 -15.80 0.45
N LYS A 11 -15.42 -14.53 0.05
CA LYS A 11 -14.86 -13.48 0.91
C LYS A 11 -15.65 -13.27 2.21
N ALA A 12 -16.94 -13.54 2.23
CA ALA A 12 -17.77 -13.46 3.46
C ALA A 12 -17.54 -14.63 4.42
N MET A 13 -16.89 -15.71 3.98
CA MET A 13 -16.66 -16.93 4.77
C MET A 13 -15.17 -17.28 4.77
N PRO A 14 -14.32 -16.51 5.49
CA PRO A 14 -12.90 -16.82 5.59
C PRO A 14 -12.68 -18.19 6.24
N ASP A 15 -11.64 -18.89 5.82
CA ASP A 15 -11.22 -20.22 6.32
C ASP A 15 -12.26 -21.34 6.15
N ILE A 16 -13.35 -21.07 5.44
CA ILE A 16 -14.40 -22.04 5.10
C ILE A 16 -14.38 -22.26 3.59
N LEU A 17 -14.07 -23.48 3.19
CA LEU A 17 -13.90 -23.88 1.79
C LEU A 17 -14.94 -24.93 1.40
N LYS A 18 -15.48 -24.81 0.19
CA LYS A 18 -16.34 -25.84 -0.41
C LYS A 18 -15.49 -26.77 -1.27
N ILE A 19 -15.55 -28.06 -1.00
CA ILE A 19 -15.00 -29.09 -1.89
C ILE A 19 -16.18 -29.68 -2.65
N GLY A 20 -16.14 -29.63 -3.98
CA GLY A 20 -17.23 -30.15 -4.80
C GLY A 20 -16.74 -30.72 -6.12
N TYR A 21 -17.66 -31.30 -6.89
CA TYR A 21 -17.38 -31.80 -8.23
C TYR A 21 -18.37 -31.27 -9.26
N THR A 22 -17.98 -31.34 -10.53
CA THR A 22 -18.87 -31.05 -11.66
C THR A 22 -18.36 -31.70 -12.95
N GLU A 23 -19.26 -32.06 -13.85
CA GLU A 23 -18.90 -32.53 -15.21
C GLU A 23 -18.67 -31.36 -16.17
N ARG A 24 -19.22 -30.18 -15.85
CA ARG A 24 -19.02 -28.92 -16.58
C ARG A 24 -17.82 -28.16 -16.02
N THR A 25 -17.54 -26.95 -16.51
CA THR A 25 -16.49 -26.12 -15.91
C THR A 25 -16.89 -25.65 -14.50
N PRO A 26 -15.97 -25.68 -13.50
CA PRO A 26 -16.23 -25.23 -12.13
C PRO A 26 -16.64 -23.76 -12.05
N TYR A 27 -16.29 -22.93 -13.05
CA TYR A 27 -16.74 -21.54 -13.11
C TYR A 27 -18.26 -21.43 -13.28
N ILE A 28 -18.88 -22.28 -14.11
CA ILE A 28 -20.34 -22.35 -14.23
C ILE A 28 -20.95 -22.66 -12.86
N ARG A 29 -20.36 -23.63 -12.15
CA ARG A 29 -20.86 -24.05 -10.84
C ARG A 29 -20.74 -22.95 -9.78
N ALA A 30 -19.69 -22.14 -9.82
CA ALA A 30 -19.54 -21.00 -8.93
C ALA A 30 -20.65 -19.94 -9.14
N TYR A 31 -21.05 -19.68 -10.39
CA TYR A 31 -22.17 -18.79 -10.69
C TYR A 31 -23.52 -19.39 -10.27
N GLU A 32 -23.73 -20.69 -10.49
CA GLU A 32 -24.96 -21.37 -10.07
C GLU A 32 -25.16 -21.39 -8.55
N LEU A 33 -24.07 -21.40 -7.79
CA LEU A 33 -24.12 -21.35 -6.32
C LEU A 33 -24.47 -19.96 -5.79
N TYR A 34 -24.28 -18.91 -6.59
CA TYR A 34 -24.55 -17.54 -6.17
C TYR A 34 -26.02 -17.37 -5.81
N ASN A 35 -26.26 -16.64 -4.72
CA ASN A 35 -27.58 -16.29 -4.25
C ASN A 35 -27.51 -14.96 -3.48
N THR A 36 -28.65 -14.30 -3.34
CA THR A 36 -28.78 -13.03 -2.60
C THR A 36 -28.45 -13.12 -1.11
N GLY A 37 -28.36 -14.34 -0.55
CA GLY A 37 -27.96 -14.58 0.83
C GLY A 37 -26.46 -14.43 1.10
N CYS A 38 -25.62 -14.36 0.06
CA CYS A 38 -24.18 -14.14 0.21
C CYS A 38 -23.76 -12.81 -0.47
N PRO A 39 -23.13 -11.87 0.27
CA PRO A 39 -22.84 -10.54 -0.26
C PRO A 39 -21.71 -10.53 -1.30
N TYR A 40 -20.88 -11.57 -1.36
CA TYR A 40 -19.77 -11.68 -2.30
C TYR A 40 -19.94 -12.88 -3.23
N PRO A 41 -19.43 -12.80 -4.46
CA PRO A 41 -19.45 -13.93 -5.37
C PRO A 41 -18.51 -15.05 -4.92
N TYR A 42 -18.85 -16.28 -5.31
CA TYR A 42 -17.99 -17.45 -5.11
C TYR A 42 -16.83 -17.44 -6.10
N LYS A 43 -15.64 -17.81 -5.62
CA LYS A 43 -14.42 -17.89 -6.41
C LYS A 43 -13.94 -19.33 -6.46
N VAL A 44 -13.60 -19.81 -7.65
CA VAL A 44 -12.89 -21.09 -7.83
C VAL A 44 -11.41 -20.84 -7.57
N ASP A 45 -10.86 -21.44 -6.51
CA ASP A 45 -9.43 -21.30 -6.17
C ASP A 45 -8.59 -22.46 -6.67
N TYR A 46 -9.20 -23.63 -6.87
CA TYR A 46 -8.53 -24.83 -7.36
C TYR A 46 -9.49 -25.70 -8.17
N ALA A 47 -8.98 -26.36 -9.21
CA ALA A 47 -9.72 -27.34 -9.98
C ALA A 47 -8.76 -28.37 -10.57
N ILE A 48 -9.12 -29.65 -10.52
CA ILE A 48 -8.37 -30.75 -11.12
C ILE A 48 -9.32 -31.66 -11.92
N TYR A 49 -8.91 -32.05 -13.12
CA TYR A 49 -9.69 -32.93 -13.98
C TYR A 49 -9.34 -34.39 -13.72
N VAL A 50 -10.35 -35.21 -13.44
CA VAL A 50 -10.21 -36.60 -13.03
C VAL A 50 -11.24 -37.51 -13.70
N ASP A 51 -10.94 -38.79 -13.84
CA ASP A 51 -11.82 -39.78 -14.49
C ASP A 51 -13.03 -40.22 -13.66
N ARG A 52 -12.98 -40.04 -12.34
CA ARG A 52 -14.01 -40.42 -11.34
C ARG A 52 -14.24 -39.31 -10.30
N PRO A 53 -14.75 -38.13 -10.73
CA PRO A 53 -14.79 -36.93 -9.89
C PRO A 53 -15.73 -37.08 -8.68
N TYR A 54 -16.86 -37.77 -8.86
CA TYR A 54 -17.80 -38.05 -7.77
C TYR A 54 -17.16 -38.90 -6.67
N GLU A 55 -16.51 -40.02 -7.02
CA GLU A 55 -15.83 -40.88 -6.04
C GLU A 55 -14.73 -40.13 -5.29
N VAL A 56 -13.93 -39.34 -6.02
CA VAL A 56 -12.86 -38.53 -5.43
C VAL A 56 -13.41 -37.49 -4.46
N GLU A 57 -14.48 -36.79 -4.82
CA GLU A 57 -15.12 -35.79 -3.96
C GLU A 57 -15.72 -36.40 -2.70
N GLN A 58 -16.45 -37.51 -2.82
CA GLN A 58 -16.98 -38.25 -1.67
C GLN A 58 -15.86 -38.74 -0.75
N LYS A 59 -14.75 -39.23 -1.32
CA LYS A 59 -13.59 -39.65 -0.53
C LYS A 59 -12.90 -38.48 0.16
N ALA A 60 -12.80 -37.33 -0.50
CA ALA A 60 -12.26 -36.10 0.10
C ALA A 60 -13.15 -35.62 1.26
N HIS A 61 -14.47 -35.67 1.11
CA HIS A 61 -15.41 -35.34 2.18
C HIS A 61 -15.31 -36.29 3.38
N GLU A 62 -15.12 -37.59 3.13
CA GLU A 62 -14.89 -38.58 4.18
C GLU A 62 -13.62 -38.26 4.97
N LEU A 63 -12.51 -37.96 4.26
CA LEU A 63 -11.24 -37.59 4.87
C LEU A 63 -11.31 -36.28 5.67
N GLN A 64 -12.14 -35.32 5.23
CA GLN A 64 -12.30 -34.01 5.85
C GLN A 64 -13.50 -33.92 6.81
N ARG A 65 -14.13 -35.05 7.14
CA ARG A 65 -15.37 -35.10 7.95
C ARG A 65 -15.24 -34.38 9.30
N ALA A 66 -14.07 -34.46 9.94
CA ALA A 66 -13.81 -33.81 11.22
C ALA A 66 -13.94 -32.28 11.16
N ASN A 67 -13.71 -31.68 9.98
CA ASN A 67 -13.73 -30.24 9.75
C ASN A 67 -14.99 -29.78 9.02
N ASN A 68 -16.00 -30.65 8.83
CA ASN A 68 -17.22 -30.31 8.10
C ASN A 68 -18.08 -29.33 8.93
N VAL A 69 -18.35 -28.16 8.35
CA VAL A 69 -19.18 -27.10 8.94
C VAL A 69 -20.66 -27.27 8.56
N GLY A 70 -20.93 -27.94 7.45
CA GLY A 70 -22.26 -28.29 6.99
C GLY A 70 -22.29 -28.55 5.49
N LYS A 71 -23.08 -29.55 5.08
CA LYS A 71 -23.17 -30.02 3.70
C LYS A 71 -21.76 -30.37 3.16
N GLU A 72 -21.26 -29.56 2.24
CA GLU A 72 -19.99 -29.74 1.51
C GLU A 72 -19.00 -28.61 1.84
N TRP A 73 -19.18 -27.93 2.98
CA TRP A 73 -18.32 -26.84 3.44
C TRP A 73 -17.46 -27.29 4.62
N PHE A 74 -16.17 -26.93 4.59
CA PHE A 74 -15.17 -27.41 5.53
C PHE A 74 -14.32 -26.25 6.08
N SER A 75 -14.08 -26.25 7.39
CA SER A 75 -13.21 -25.30 8.07
C SER A 75 -11.76 -25.77 7.96
N CYS A 76 -11.03 -25.30 6.95
CA CYS A 76 -9.66 -25.73 6.68
C CYS A 76 -8.90 -24.74 5.80
N SER A 77 -7.57 -24.85 5.81
CA SER A 77 -6.73 -24.06 4.91
C SER A 77 -6.84 -24.56 3.47
N PHE A 78 -6.44 -23.70 2.53
CA PHE A 78 -6.39 -24.06 1.11
C PHE A 78 -5.45 -25.26 0.86
N GLU A 79 -4.29 -25.25 1.51
CA GLU A 79 -3.27 -26.29 1.40
C GLU A 79 -3.79 -27.64 1.94
N GLU A 80 -4.53 -27.60 3.04
CA GLU A 80 -5.19 -28.79 3.61
C GLU A 80 -6.22 -29.36 2.65
N ALA A 81 -7.09 -28.52 2.09
CA ALA A 81 -8.11 -28.96 1.13
C ALA A 81 -7.49 -29.60 -0.12
N VAL A 82 -6.45 -28.98 -0.71
CA VAL A 82 -5.73 -29.54 -1.87
C VAL A 82 -5.05 -30.85 -1.51
N SER A 83 -4.38 -30.92 -0.37
CA SER A 83 -3.75 -32.15 0.15
C SER A 83 -4.78 -33.28 0.31
N THR A 84 -5.97 -32.97 0.85
CA THR A 84 -7.04 -33.95 1.03
C THR A 84 -7.58 -34.48 -0.31
N ILE A 85 -7.77 -33.61 -1.31
CA ILE A 85 -8.18 -34.04 -2.66
C ILE A 85 -7.11 -34.94 -3.28
N ASN A 86 -5.83 -34.57 -3.21
CA ASN A 86 -4.73 -35.39 -3.73
C ASN A 86 -4.64 -36.75 -3.03
N LYS A 87 -4.86 -36.80 -1.71
CA LYS A 87 -4.93 -38.06 -0.96
C LYS A 87 -6.10 -38.93 -1.43
N ALA A 88 -7.28 -38.33 -1.64
CA ALA A 88 -8.45 -39.05 -2.15
C ALA A 88 -8.18 -39.65 -3.55
N ILE A 89 -7.59 -38.89 -4.46
CA ILE A 89 -7.18 -39.34 -5.79
C ILE A 89 -6.23 -40.54 -5.69
N ASN A 90 -5.20 -40.44 -4.86
CA ASN A 90 -4.20 -41.49 -4.68
C ASN A 90 -4.81 -42.78 -4.09
N LEU A 91 -5.68 -42.67 -3.08
CA LEU A 91 -6.34 -43.82 -2.46
C LEU A 91 -7.26 -44.56 -3.42
N LEU A 92 -7.93 -43.83 -4.31
CA LEU A 92 -8.82 -44.41 -5.31
C LEU A 92 -8.09 -44.87 -6.57
N GLY A 93 -6.83 -44.46 -6.77
CA GLY A 93 -6.11 -44.66 -8.03
C GLY A 93 -6.78 -43.94 -9.20
N ALA A 94 -7.37 -42.77 -8.96
CA ALA A 94 -8.04 -41.98 -10.01
C ALA A 94 -7.00 -41.38 -10.97
N LYS A 95 -7.32 -41.37 -12.26
CA LYS A 95 -6.43 -40.78 -13.27
C LYS A 95 -6.70 -39.28 -13.34
N ILE A 96 -5.62 -38.51 -13.42
CA ILE A 96 -5.66 -37.04 -13.51
C ILE A 96 -5.17 -36.57 -14.88
N GLU A 97 -5.71 -35.45 -15.35
CA GLU A 97 -5.20 -34.71 -16.50
C GLU A 97 -4.69 -33.34 -15.99
N PRO A 98 -3.42 -33.25 -15.53
CA PRO A 98 -2.93 -32.08 -14.79
C PRO A 98 -2.79 -30.83 -15.67
N ASP A 99 -2.55 -31.01 -16.97
CA ASP A 99 -2.39 -29.90 -17.91
C ASP A 99 -3.73 -29.31 -18.38
N LYS A 100 -4.84 -30.00 -18.09
CA LYS A 100 -6.18 -29.53 -18.45
C LYS A 100 -6.57 -28.40 -17.53
N LYS A 101 -6.89 -27.24 -18.12
CA LYS A 101 -7.38 -26.07 -17.40
C LYS A 101 -8.89 -25.94 -17.57
N PRO A 102 -9.62 -25.48 -16.53
CA PRO A 102 -11.05 -25.23 -16.65
C PRO A 102 -11.28 -24.13 -17.68
N GLU A 103 -12.10 -24.43 -18.68
CA GLU A 103 -12.47 -23.47 -19.72
C GLU A 103 -13.41 -22.40 -19.16
N ALA A 104 -13.28 -21.17 -19.66
CA ALA A 104 -14.20 -20.11 -19.32
C ALA A 104 -15.61 -20.43 -19.87
N PRO A 105 -16.69 -20.07 -19.16
CA PRO A 105 -18.04 -20.29 -19.65
C PRO A 105 -18.28 -19.60 -20.99
N THR A 106 -18.93 -20.29 -21.92
CA THR A 106 -19.31 -19.71 -23.21
C THR A 106 -20.46 -18.70 -23.04
N PRO A 107 -20.72 -17.81 -24.01
CA PRO A 107 -21.89 -16.94 -23.97
C PRO A 107 -23.23 -17.68 -23.85
N ASP A 108 -23.33 -18.89 -24.41
CA ASP A 108 -24.49 -19.75 -24.26
C ASP A 108 -24.62 -20.31 -22.83
N ASP A 109 -23.51 -20.73 -22.23
CA ASP A 109 -23.50 -21.15 -20.83
C ASP A 109 -23.95 -20.01 -19.90
N ILE A 110 -23.45 -18.80 -20.14
CA ILE A 110 -23.83 -17.60 -19.39
C ILE A 110 -25.32 -17.32 -19.52
N ARG A 111 -25.88 -17.38 -20.73
CA ARG A 111 -27.33 -17.25 -20.95
C ARG A 111 -28.11 -18.30 -20.17
N GLY A 112 -27.67 -19.56 -20.20
CA GLY A 112 -28.29 -20.65 -19.46
C GLY A 112 -28.22 -20.47 -17.95
N ILE A 113 -27.08 -19.98 -17.43
CA ILE A 113 -26.93 -19.66 -16.00
C ILE A 113 -27.91 -18.57 -15.59
N ILE A 114 -27.97 -17.46 -16.33
CA ILE A 114 -28.85 -16.32 -16.02
C ILE A 114 -30.33 -16.75 -16.10
N ALA A 115 -30.69 -17.58 -17.08
CA ALA A 115 -32.04 -18.10 -17.20
C ALA A 115 -32.46 -18.96 -15.99
N ASN A 116 -31.53 -19.74 -15.43
CA ASN A 116 -31.81 -20.61 -14.28
C ASN A 116 -31.61 -19.92 -12.93
N ASN A 117 -30.74 -18.92 -12.86
CA ASN A 117 -30.41 -18.14 -11.67
C ASN A 117 -30.27 -16.66 -12.03
N PRO A 118 -31.38 -15.89 -12.04
CA PRO A 118 -31.36 -14.49 -12.45
C PRO A 118 -30.49 -13.61 -11.54
N ASP A 119 -30.30 -13.99 -10.27
CA ASP A 119 -29.44 -13.26 -9.34
C ASP A 119 -27.97 -13.27 -9.79
N ALA A 120 -27.54 -14.32 -10.50
CA ALA A 120 -26.18 -14.42 -11.02
C ALA A 120 -25.85 -13.35 -12.07
N ALA A 121 -26.86 -12.76 -12.74
CA ALA A 121 -26.65 -11.69 -13.71
C ALA A 121 -25.92 -10.49 -13.09
N VAL A 122 -26.26 -10.14 -11.84
CA VAL A 122 -25.62 -9.03 -11.11
C VAL A 122 -24.12 -9.23 -11.02
N ILE A 123 -23.65 -10.46 -10.80
CA ILE A 123 -22.23 -10.80 -10.67
C ILE A 123 -21.54 -10.87 -12.04
N ILE A 124 -22.20 -11.48 -13.02
CA ILE A 124 -21.66 -11.68 -14.36
C ILE A 124 -21.49 -10.34 -15.09
N GLU A 125 -22.44 -9.43 -14.90
CA GLU A 125 -22.46 -8.09 -15.50
C GLU A 125 -21.63 -7.06 -14.72
N GLN A 126 -21.08 -7.41 -13.54
CA GLN A 126 -20.19 -6.47 -12.86
C GLN A 126 -19.01 -6.15 -13.76
N PRO A 127 -18.65 -4.87 -13.90
CA PRO A 127 -17.48 -4.50 -14.67
C PRO A 127 -16.27 -5.17 -14.02
N LYS A 128 -15.66 -6.13 -14.72
CA LYS A 128 -14.33 -6.62 -14.38
C LYS A 128 -13.43 -5.40 -14.35
N ILE A 129 -13.03 -4.98 -13.15
CA ILE A 129 -12.05 -3.91 -12.96
C ILE A 129 -10.86 -4.30 -13.83
N ASN A 130 -10.50 -3.45 -14.80
CA ASN A 130 -9.32 -3.67 -15.60
C ASN A 130 -8.12 -3.45 -14.67
N VAL A 131 -7.68 -4.56 -14.07
CA VAL A 131 -6.61 -4.61 -13.09
C VAL A 131 -5.34 -3.95 -13.64
N ASP A 132 -5.03 -4.17 -14.92
CA ASP A 132 -3.85 -3.59 -15.55
C ASP A 132 -3.98 -2.05 -15.67
N ALA A 133 -5.15 -1.55 -16.07
CA ALA A 133 -5.41 -0.10 -16.11
C ALA A 133 -5.38 0.54 -14.71
N GLU A 134 -5.86 -0.16 -13.69
CA GLU A 134 -5.82 0.33 -12.30
C GLU A 134 -4.40 0.35 -11.73
N ILE A 135 -3.61 -0.70 -11.99
CA ILE A 135 -2.19 -0.75 -11.64
C ILE A 135 -1.43 0.40 -12.31
N ASP A 136 -1.71 0.68 -13.58
CA ASP A 136 -1.08 1.78 -14.32
C ASP A 136 -1.47 3.15 -13.76
N ARG A 137 -2.73 3.33 -13.37
CA ARG A 137 -3.18 4.53 -12.64
C ARG A 137 -2.40 4.74 -11.34
N ILE A 138 -2.33 3.72 -10.48
CA ILE A 138 -1.63 3.80 -9.19
C ILE A 138 -0.14 4.10 -9.39
N LYS A 139 0.52 3.42 -10.34
CA LYS A 139 1.92 3.70 -10.69
C LYS A 139 2.12 5.15 -11.14
N SER A 140 1.22 5.68 -11.97
CA SER A 140 1.32 7.07 -12.44
C SER A 140 1.18 8.08 -11.30
N GLU A 141 0.30 7.82 -10.34
CA GLU A 141 0.10 8.67 -9.17
C GLU A 141 1.33 8.68 -8.27
N TYR A 142 1.94 7.51 -8.04
CA TYR A 142 3.17 7.40 -7.28
C TYR A 142 4.31 8.20 -7.92
N GLN A 143 4.48 8.07 -9.25
CA GLN A 143 5.50 8.81 -10.00
C GLN A 143 5.28 10.33 -9.91
N ASN A 144 4.03 10.79 -9.97
CA ASN A 144 3.70 12.21 -9.86
C ASN A 144 4.01 12.76 -8.47
N LYS A 145 3.64 12.05 -7.40
CA LYS A 145 3.96 12.43 -6.02
C LYS A 145 5.48 12.50 -5.79
N ARG A 146 6.23 11.54 -6.36
CA ARG A 146 7.69 11.55 -6.28
C ARG A 146 8.29 12.79 -6.95
N LYS A 147 7.84 13.14 -8.15
CA LYS A 147 8.28 14.36 -8.86
C LYS A 147 7.89 15.63 -8.12
N GLU A 148 6.75 15.64 -7.43
CA GLU A 148 6.34 16.79 -6.60
C GLU A 148 7.26 16.98 -5.39
N LEU A 149 7.67 15.88 -4.75
CA LEU A 149 8.63 15.90 -3.65
C LEU A 149 10.00 16.42 -4.13
N GLU A 150 10.52 15.89 -5.23
CA GLU A 150 11.80 16.32 -5.82
C GLU A 150 11.77 17.83 -6.16
N ARG A 151 10.64 18.36 -6.66
CA ARG A 151 10.47 19.80 -6.91
C ARG A 151 10.51 20.63 -5.64
N LYS A 152 9.80 20.21 -4.58
CA LYS A 152 9.82 20.91 -3.28
C LYS A 152 11.20 20.92 -2.65
N GLU A 153 11.95 19.83 -2.78
CA GLU A 153 13.35 19.76 -2.32
C GLU A 153 14.24 20.74 -3.09
N LEU A 154 14.07 20.83 -4.41
CA LEU A 154 14.81 21.79 -5.24
C LEU A 154 14.45 23.24 -4.92
N GLU A 155 13.16 23.57 -4.78
CA GLU A 155 12.70 24.90 -4.38
C GLU A 155 13.24 25.32 -3.00
N ALA A 156 13.28 24.38 -2.05
CA ALA A 156 13.89 24.61 -0.74
C ALA A 156 15.42 24.84 -0.85
N ALA A 157 16.10 24.07 -1.69
CA ALA A 157 17.54 24.22 -1.92
C ALA A 157 17.89 25.56 -2.59
N ASP A 158 17.11 26.00 -3.57
CA ASP A 158 17.33 27.28 -4.26
C ASP A 158 17.01 28.47 -3.35
N SER A 159 15.95 28.37 -2.55
CA SER A 159 15.65 29.36 -1.49
C SER A 159 16.82 29.49 -0.52
N PHE A 160 17.42 28.37 -0.10
CA PHE A 160 18.57 28.35 0.79
C PHE A 160 19.83 28.96 0.15
N LYS A 161 20.11 28.65 -1.13
CA LYS A 161 21.23 29.27 -1.87
C LYS A 161 21.08 30.77 -2.00
N MET A 162 19.87 31.26 -2.27
CA MET A 162 19.60 32.69 -2.35
C MET A 162 19.94 33.35 -1.02
N ILE A 163 19.46 32.80 0.10
CA ILE A 163 19.76 33.30 1.45
C ILE A 163 21.28 33.33 1.71
N LEU A 164 22.00 32.24 1.41
CA LEU A 164 23.46 32.19 1.56
C LEU A 164 24.17 33.28 0.75
N SER A 165 23.75 33.50 -0.50
CA SER A 165 24.34 34.53 -1.37
C SER A 165 24.21 35.93 -0.78
N TRP A 166 23.07 36.27 -0.16
CA TRP A 166 22.87 37.55 0.53
C TRP A 166 23.82 37.73 1.72
N PHE A 167 24.07 36.68 2.51
CA PHE A 167 25.04 36.73 3.61
C PHE A 167 26.46 37.00 3.10
N PHE A 168 26.87 36.34 2.01
CA PHE A 168 28.19 36.58 1.40
C PHE A 168 28.37 38.04 0.96
N LEU A 169 27.34 38.66 0.35
CA LEU A 169 27.39 40.07 -0.05
C LEU A 169 27.53 41.02 1.15
N GLN A 170 26.84 40.74 2.25
CA GLN A 170 26.97 41.54 3.48
C GLN A 170 28.38 41.46 4.07
N ILE A 171 28.98 40.27 4.14
CA ILE A 171 30.35 40.09 4.62
C ILE A 171 31.35 40.87 3.75
N ILE A 172 31.21 40.79 2.43
CA ILE A 172 32.05 41.55 1.48
C ILE A 172 31.87 43.05 1.70
N GLY A 173 30.64 43.54 1.88
CA GLY A 173 30.37 44.96 2.14
C GLY A 173 31.03 45.47 3.43
N VAL A 174 30.97 44.69 4.51
CA VAL A 174 31.65 45.02 5.78
C VAL A 174 33.17 45.04 5.59
N TYR A 175 33.73 44.10 4.84
CA TYR A 175 35.16 44.05 4.55
C TYR A 175 35.63 45.25 3.71
N ILE A 176 34.86 45.65 2.69
CA ILE A 176 35.15 46.85 1.89
C ILE A 176 35.09 48.11 2.76
N LEU A 177 34.10 48.21 3.65
CA LEU A 177 33.99 49.34 4.57
C LEU A 177 35.20 49.39 5.53
N TYR A 178 35.64 48.23 6.03
CA TYR A 178 36.85 48.12 6.84
C TYR A 178 38.10 48.58 6.07
N LEU A 179 38.26 48.20 4.80
CA LEU A 179 39.38 48.67 3.98
C LEU A 179 39.33 50.18 3.72
N LEU A 180 38.15 50.77 3.51
CA LEU A 180 38.00 52.19 3.20
C LEU A 180 38.19 53.11 4.42
N PHE A 181 37.82 52.65 5.62
CA PHE A 181 37.78 53.48 6.83
C PHE A 181 38.69 52.99 7.96
N GLY A 182 39.29 51.81 7.84
CA GLY A 182 40.15 51.19 8.86
C GLY A 182 41.33 52.08 9.24
N ASP A 183 42.05 52.63 8.27
CA ASP A 183 43.23 53.47 8.52
C ASP A 183 42.87 54.83 9.14
N LYS A 184 41.70 55.38 8.83
CA LYS A 184 41.22 56.66 9.39
C LYS A 184 40.69 56.53 10.82
N LEU A 185 40.23 55.34 11.23
CA LEU A 185 39.75 55.07 12.60
C LEU A 185 40.86 54.80 13.61
N ILE A 186 42.05 54.39 13.15
CA ILE A 186 43.18 54.02 14.01
C ILE A 186 43.95 55.25 14.54
N ILE A 187 43.87 56.42 13.88
CA ILE A 187 44.81 57.53 14.10
C ILE A 187 44.21 58.74 14.86
N ARG A 188 42.94 58.75 15.26
CA ARG A 188 42.34 59.93 15.95
C ARG A 188 41.73 59.63 17.32
N GLU A 189 42.58 59.82 18.34
CA GLU A 189 42.34 60.14 19.76
C GLU A 189 41.40 59.22 20.59
N GLY A 190 42.03 58.53 21.56
CA GLY A 190 41.56 58.18 22.91
C GLY A 190 40.07 57.93 23.19
N ILE A 191 39.75 56.70 23.61
CA ILE A 191 38.52 56.26 24.34
C ILE A 191 37.22 56.23 23.50
N LEU A 192 37.00 57.14 22.55
CA LEU A 192 35.80 57.11 21.69
C LEU A 192 35.88 56.02 20.60
N SER A 193 37.08 55.67 20.17
CA SER A 193 37.32 54.65 19.13
C SER A 193 37.02 53.22 19.60
N THR A 194 37.36 52.86 20.85
CA THR A 194 37.12 51.51 21.39
C THR A 194 35.65 51.26 21.70
N THR A 195 34.91 52.29 22.12
CA THR A 195 33.46 52.20 22.33
C THR A 195 32.72 52.07 21.01
N ILE A 196 33.11 52.83 19.98
CA ILE A 196 32.58 52.66 18.62
C ILE A 196 32.94 51.28 18.05
N PHE A 197 34.13 50.73 18.32
CA PHE A 197 34.51 49.37 17.92
C PHE A 197 33.72 48.28 18.65
N LEU A 198 33.41 48.46 19.94
CA LEU A 198 32.54 47.56 20.70
C LEU A 198 31.08 47.65 20.24
N ILE A 199 30.62 48.83 19.82
CA ILE A 199 29.29 49.03 19.26
C ILE A 199 29.21 48.44 17.85
N ILE A 200 30.17 48.70 16.96
CA ILE A 200 30.18 48.18 15.59
C ILE A 200 30.48 46.66 15.58
N GLY A 201 31.45 46.20 16.37
CA GLY A 201 31.74 44.77 16.56
C GLY A 201 30.61 44.04 17.28
N GLY A 202 29.97 44.70 18.24
CA GLY A 202 28.72 44.26 18.86
C GLY A 202 27.61 44.15 17.82
N PHE A 203 27.42 45.12 16.93
CA PHE A 203 26.48 45.04 15.82
C PHE A 203 26.85 43.93 14.83
N ILE A 204 28.13 43.67 14.54
CA ILE A 204 28.58 42.59 13.64
C ILE A 204 28.40 41.19 14.26
N LEU A 205 28.41 41.04 15.60
CA LEU A 205 28.12 39.78 16.28
C LEU A 205 26.63 39.62 16.60
N VAL A 206 25.99 40.72 17.01
CA VAL A 206 24.58 40.76 17.41
C VAL A 206 23.67 40.78 16.20
N TYR A 207 23.99 41.42 15.07
CA TYR A 207 23.13 41.33 13.88
C TYR A 207 23.00 39.91 13.33
N PRO A 208 24.07 39.12 13.13
CA PRO A 208 23.89 37.74 12.68
C PRO A 208 23.13 36.92 13.71
N ILE A 209 23.36 37.11 15.01
CA ILE A 209 22.59 36.41 16.06
C ILE A 209 21.13 36.87 16.07
N MET A 210 20.87 38.17 15.97
CA MET A 210 19.54 38.77 15.98
C MET A 210 18.81 38.50 14.68
N PHE A 211 19.52 38.30 13.56
CA PHE A 211 19.01 37.89 12.26
C PHE A 211 18.79 36.37 12.21
N ILE A 212 19.62 35.56 12.87
CA ILE A 212 19.35 34.13 13.13
C ILE A 212 18.12 34.01 14.04
N ILE A 213 18.01 34.82 15.09
CA ILE A 213 16.83 34.89 15.95
C ILE A 213 15.63 35.39 15.13
N LEU A 214 15.78 36.42 14.28
CA LEU A 214 14.71 36.91 13.40
C LEU A 214 14.30 35.88 12.36
N PHE A 215 15.24 35.11 11.83
CA PHE A 215 15.04 34.04 10.86
C PHE A 215 14.37 32.83 11.52
N ILE A 216 14.83 32.44 12.71
CA ILE A 216 14.15 31.48 13.58
C ILE A 216 12.74 32.00 13.87
N THR A 217 12.58 33.28 14.24
CA THR A 217 11.29 33.90 14.59
C THR A 217 10.39 34.20 13.40
N MET A 218 10.89 34.28 12.17
CA MET A 218 10.12 34.50 10.93
C MET A 218 9.77 33.16 10.25
N ILE A 219 10.59 32.13 10.48
CA ILE A 219 10.16 30.73 10.43
C ILE A 219 9.18 30.45 11.59
N CYS A 220 9.17 31.26 12.67
CA CYS A 220 8.35 31.03 13.87
C CYS A 220 6.88 31.43 13.84
N PRO A 221 6.32 32.33 13.02
CA PRO A 221 4.87 32.34 12.78
C PRO A 221 4.41 31.13 11.94
N PHE A 222 5.35 30.35 11.38
CA PHE A 222 5.11 28.97 10.95
C PHE A 222 5.23 27.95 12.12
N LEU A 223 5.66 28.40 13.32
CA LEU A 223 5.85 27.66 14.59
C LEU A 223 5.03 28.22 15.78
N GLU A 224 4.26 29.30 15.70
CA GLU A 224 3.50 29.85 16.86
C GLU A 224 2.32 28.96 17.28
N ASN A 225 2.02 27.96 16.45
CA ASN A 225 1.14 26.87 16.79
C ASN A 225 1.82 25.77 17.64
N TRP A 226 3.06 25.97 18.11
CA TRP A 226 3.88 24.91 18.70
C TRP A 226 3.70 24.69 20.20
N TYR A 227 3.25 25.62 21.05
CA TYR A 227 3.29 25.43 22.51
C TYR A 227 2.15 24.54 23.02
N ASP A 228 0.93 24.75 22.52
CA ASP A 228 -0.20 23.83 22.76
C ASP A 228 -0.02 22.51 21.99
N ARG A 229 0.67 22.56 20.85
CA ARG A 229 1.15 21.34 20.18
C ARG A 229 2.31 20.69 20.91
N LEU A 230 3.07 21.39 21.77
CA LEU A 230 4.21 20.89 22.57
C LEU A 230 3.70 20.10 23.77
N LEU A 231 2.61 20.53 24.41
CA LEU A 231 1.94 19.74 25.45
C LEU A 231 1.17 18.55 24.84
N CYS A 232 0.56 18.72 23.66
CA CYS A 232 0.05 17.59 22.88
C CYS A 232 1.19 16.68 22.36
N LEU A 233 2.37 17.25 22.11
CA LEU A 233 3.59 16.56 21.71
C LEU A 233 4.29 15.89 22.88
N LEU A 234 4.26 16.39 24.11
CA LEU A 234 4.83 15.74 25.28
C LEU A 234 4.00 14.50 25.65
N ASN A 235 2.68 14.60 25.55
CA ASN A 235 1.80 13.41 25.57
C ASN A 235 1.95 12.52 24.31
N LYS A 236 2.50 13.04 23.20
CA LYS A 236 2.94 12.25 22.01
C LYS A 236 4.46 11.97 21.98
N ILE A 237 5.25 12.28 23.01
CA ILE A 237 6.69 11.98 23.10
C ILE A 237 6.90 10.66 23.86
N CYS A 238 5.85 10.14 24.50
CA CYS A 238 5.59 8.69 24.57
C CYS A 238 5.36 8.03 23.18
N ARG A 239 5.47 8.78 22.08
CA ARG A 239 5.21 8.36 20.70
C ARG A 239 6.39 8.67 19.76
N TYR A 240 7.58 8.26 20.18
CA TYR A 240 8.61 7.68 19.30
C TYR A 240 8.02 6.56 18.40
N LYS A 241 6.86 6.02 18.80
CA LYS A 241 5.94 5.23 17.98
C LYS A 241 5.44 5.91 16.69
N SER A 242 5.45 7.23 16.46
CA SER A 242 4.76 7.80 15.27
C SER A 242 5.61 7.93 14.00
N ILE A 243 6.92 8.16 14.10
CA ILE A 243 7.84 8.13 12.94
C ILE A 243 8.25 6.69 12.64
N LEU A 244 8.43 5.84 13.66
CA LEU A 244 8.45 4.40 13.47
C LEU A 244 7.10 3.87 12.97
N LYS A 245 5.95 4.44 13.33
CA LYS A 245 4.63 4.12 12.74
C LYS A 245 4.39 4.77 11.40
N TYR A 246 5.07 5.84 10.98
CA TYR A 246 4.96 6.37 9.62
C TYR A 246 5.90 5.61 8.69
N ARG A 247 7.08 5.20 9.16
CA ARG A 247 7.98 4.27 8.46
C ARG A 247 7.46 2.83 8.48
N SER A 248 6.78 2.41 9.56
CA SER A 248 6.05 1.14 9.67
C SER A 248 4.71 1.19 8.93
N ASN A 249 4.00 2.32 8.89
CA ASN A 249 2.80 2.50 8.07
C ASN A 249 3.18 2.66 6.60
N MET A 250 4.32 3.27 6.27
CA MET A 250 4.86 3.28 4.92
C MET A 250 5.37 1.90 4.53
N SER A 251 6.00 1.14 5.42
CA SER A 251 6.34 -0.26 5.15
C SER A 251 5.10 -1.15 5.12
N LEU A 252 4.05 -0.83 5.88
CA LEU A 252 2.74 -1.51 5.86
C LEU A 252 1.97 -1.16 4.60
N LEU A 253 1.97 0.09 4.13
CA LEU A 253 1.42 0.53 2.84
C LEU A 253 2.23 -0.03 1.69
N TYR A 254 3.56 -0.04 1.78
CA TYR A 254 4.41 -0.77 0.83
C TYR A 254 4.11 -2.26 0.86
N SER A 255 3.85 -2.84 2.03
CA SER A 255 3.49 -4.26 2.16
C SER A 255 2.06 -4.52 1.69
N GLU A 256 1.12 -3.60 1.87
CA GLU A 256 -0.29 -3.72 1.47
C GLU A 256 -0.41 -3.49 -0.02
N GLU A 257 0.20 -2.46 -0.60
CA GLU A 257 0.24 -2.25 -2.04
C GLU A 257 1.02 -3.37 -2.72
N LYS A 258 2.15 -3.83 -2.16
CA LYS A 258 2.89 -5.01 -2.68
C LYS A 258 2.09 -6.31 -2.51
N PHE A 259 1.36 -6.49 -1.42
CA PHE A 259 0.47 -7.63 -1.17
C PHE A 259 -0.75 -7.61 -2.10
N GLN A 260 -1.33 -6.43 -2.36
CA GLN A 260 -2.40 -6.25 -3.34
C GLN A 260 -1.88 -6.52 -4.76
N LEU A 261 -0.68 -6.03 -5.11
CA LEU A 261 0.00 -6.34 -6.37
C LEU A 261 0.35 -7.83 -6.51
N GLU A 262 0.84 -8.49 -5.45
CA GLU A 262 1.10 -9.94 -5.46
C GLU A 262 -0.20 -10.76 -5.54
N LYS A 263 -1.27 -10.32 -4.88
CA LYS A 263 -2.59 -10.96 -4.92
C LYS A 263 -3.27 -10.79 -6.29
N LEU A 264 -3.09 -9.64 -6.93
CA LEU A 264 -3.53 -9.38 -8.30
C LEU A 264 -2.68 -10.17 -9.32
N ASN A 265 -1.37 -10.24 -9.14
CA ASN A 265 -0.48 -11.03 -10.01
C ASN A 265 -0.69 -12.55 -9.86
N LYS A 266 -1.06 -13.05 -8.68
CA LYS A 266 -1.46 -14.46 -8.47
C LYS A 266 -2.85 -14.79 -9.00
N ALA A 267 -3.67 -13.79 -9.33
CA ALA A 267 -5.01 -13.97 -9.89
C ALA A 267 -5.04 -13.93 -11.43
N LYS A 268 -3.91 -13.61 -12.07
CA LYS A 268 -3.63 -13.84 -13.50
C LYS A 268 -3.21 -15.29 -13.73
#